data_AF-A0A5N6MBL6-F1
#
_entry.id   AF-A0A5N6MBL6-F1
#
_cell.length_a   1.000
_cell.length_b   1.000
_cell.length_c   1.000
_cell.angle_alpha   90.00
_cell.angle_beta   90.00
_cell.angle_gamma   90.00
#
_symmetry.space_group_name_H-M   'P 1'
#
loop_
_entity.id
_entity.type
_entity.pdbx_description
1 polymer ?
#
loop_
_entity_poly.entity_id
_entity_poly.type
_entity_poly.pdbx_seq_one_letter_code
_entity_poly.pdbx_strand_id
1 'polypeptide(L)'
;MEQELFSNFEQTLKNQTKTSLKPFSVARSLIINPSTTDQTISSIIQTLSQNPQLHSNHVITLLSEISLVRHHFSATVTAVLRSISFNHPDVPPRAAALALSTLVSLPPASDSDLIPAYSEMTEGLFLSLCFGSSVPVRHRLLLDAERFDVRPSILLTVFLGFTKDPYPYVRKAALDGLIGLCNRVVFKDGGMIKGCYLRGVELLSDTEDCVRCSAVRMVCEWGKLVVEISEDKSKRDSSDALYVQVSISAALNWLVPVDESSIHSAVTPAGLAGIVK
;
A
#
# COMPACT_ATOMS: atom_id res chain seq x y z
N MET A 1 -16.68 8.74 36.20
CA MET A 1 -15.42 8.41 35.50
C MET A 1 -15.54 8.64 33.99
N GLU A 2 -16.48 8.03 33.28
CA GLU A 2 -16.66 8.24 31.83
C GLU A 2 -16.88 9.72 31.44
N GLN A 3 -17.87 10.39 32.05
CA GLN A 3 -18.16 11.80 31.77
C GLN A 3 -16.96 12.72 32.08
N GLU A 4 -16.24 12.44 33.17
CA GLU A 4 -15.04 13.18 33.57
C GLU A 4 -13.90 13.02 32.54
N LEU A 5 -13.67 11.79 32.06
CA LEU A 5 -12.70 11.51 31.01
C LEU A 5 -13.10 12.16 29.68
N PHE A 6 -14.40 12.13 29.33
CA PHE A 6 -14.89 12.78 28.12
C PHE A 6 -14.74 14.31 28.20
N SER A 7 -15.11 14.94 29.31
CA SER A 7 -14.89 16.38 29.51
C SER A 7 -13.41 16.75 29.46
N ASN A 8 -12.53 15.92 30.03
CA ASN A 8 -11.08 16.10 29.94
C ASN A 8 -10.59 16.01 28.48
N PHE A 9 -11.09 15.05 27.71
CA PHE A 9 -10.81 14.94 26.27
C PHE A 9 -11.20 16.22 25.52
N GLU A 10 -12.44 16.70 25.67
CA GLU A 10 -12.92 17.91 24.99
C GLU A 10 -12.13 19.16 25.39
N GLN A 11 -11.90 19.34 26.70
CA GLN A 11 -11.19 20.51 27.22
C GLN A 11 -9.74 20.53 26.77
N THR A 12 -9.07 19.37 26.78
CA THR A 12 -7.68 19.25 26.33
C THR A 12 -7.57 19.46 24.82
N LEU A 13 -8.55 19.01 24.04
CA LEU A 13 -8.59 19.20 22.59
C LEU A 13 -8.82 20.69 22.23
N LYS A 14 -9.76 21.37 22.90
CA LYS A 14 -10.06 22.80 22.69
C LYS A 14 -8.89 23.72 23.05
N ASN A 15 -8.15 23.37 24.10
CA ASN A 15 -7.02 24.17 24.59
C ASN A 15 -5.68 23.82 23.91
N GLN A 16 -5.69 23.10 22.79
CA GLN A 16 -4.47 22.68 22.11
C GLN A 16 -3.70 23.87 21.52
N THR A 17 -2.66 24.29 22.24
CA THR A 17 -1.64 25.25 21.78
C THR A 17 -0.31 24.55 21.44
N LYS A 18 -0.18 23.25 21.72
CA LYS A 18 0.97 22.37 21.40
C LYS A 18 0.54 20.90 21.17
N THR A 19 1.42 20.13 20.53
CA THR A 19 1.38 18.70 20.14
C THR A 19 1.17 17.68 21.27
N SER A 20 0.16 17.89 22.13
CA SER A 20 -0.17 16.94 23.20
C SER A 20 -0.98 15.76 22.64
N LEU A 21 -0.47 14.54 22.83
CA LEU A 21 -1.18 13.31 22.46
C LEU A 21 -2.16 12.80 23.53
N LYS A 22 -2.16 13.44 24.71
CA LYS A 22 -3.04 13.09 25.84
C LYS A 22 -4.53 12.95 25.47
N PRO A 23 -5.16 13.88 24.72
CA PRO A 23 -6.58 13.73 24.39
C PRO A 23 -6.85 12.47 23.56
N PHE A 24 -5.94 12.10 22.64
CA PHE A 24 -6.08 10.89 21.84
C PHE A 24 -5.92 9.61 22.69
N SER A 25 -5.05 9.60 23.70
CA SER A 25 -4.94 8.48 24.63
C SER A 25 -6.19 8.32 25.51
N VAL A 26 -6.78 9.43 25.96
CA VAL A 26 -8.05 9.41 26.72
C VAL A 26 -9.19 8.90 25.83
N ALA A 27 -9.33 9.42 24.62
CA ALA A 27 -10.32 8.96 23.64
C ALA A 27 -10.17 7.47 23.35
N ARG A 28 -8.94 7.00 23.10
CA ARG A 28 -8.65 5.57 22.89
C ARG A 28 -9.12 4.70 24.05
N SER A 29 -8.85 5.13 25.29
CA SER A 29 -9.26 4.42 26.50
C SER A 29 -10.78 4.30 26.61
N LEU A 30 -11.51 5.36 26.24
CA LEU A 30 -12.98 5.33 26.16
C LEU A 30 -13.46 4.40 25.05
N ILE A 31 -12.84 4.41 23.87
CA ILE A 31 -13.22 3.58 22.71
C ILE A 31 -13.11 2.08 23.05
N ILE A 32 -11.97 1.65 23.62
CA ILE A 32 -11.70 0.24 23.91
C ILE A 32 -12.48 -0.30 25.12
N ASN A 33 -12.94 0.57 26.04
CA ASN A 33 -13.62 0.13 27.25
C ASN A 33 -15.05 -0.31 26.93
N PRO A 34 -15.41 -1.61 27.06
CA PRO A 34 -16.71 -2.12 26.66
C PRO A 34 -17.89 -1.44 27.37
N SER A 35 -17.69 -0.88 28.56
CA SER A 35 -18.70 -0.18 29.35
C SER A 35 -18.96 1.27 28.94
N THR A 36 -18.13 1.85 28.05
CA THR A 36 -18.38 3.20 27.51
C THR A 36 -19.66 3.20 26.69
N THR A 37 -20.49 4.21 26.90
CA THR A 37 -21.79 4.36 26.26
C THR A 37 -21.67 4.75 24.79
N ASP A 38 -22.62 4.30 23.96
CA ASP A 38 -22.71 4.67 22.55
C ASP A 38 -22.89 6.18 22.37
N GLN A 39 -23.51 6.86 23.33
CA GLN A 39 -23.61 8.32 23.35
C GLN A 39 -22.24 8.97 23.44
N THR A 40 -21.37 8.51 24.34
CA THR A 40 -20.00 9.01 24.46
C THR A 40 -19.16 8.70 23.23
N ILE A 41 -19.28 7.50 22.65
CA ILE A 41 -18.59 7.18 21.39
C ILE A 41 -19.07 8.08 20.24
N SER A 42 -20.38 8.31 20.12
CA SER A 42 -20.96 9.22 19.11
C SER A 42 -20.42 10.64 19.27
N SER A 43 -20.34 11.14 20.51
CA SER A 43 -19.76 12.45 20.78
C SER A 43 -18.27 12.50 20.43
N ILE A 44 -17.49 11.45 20.71
CA ILE A 44 -16.09 11.36 20.27
C ILE A 44 -15.99 11.44 18.74
N ILE A 45 -16.79 10.68 17.99
CA ILE A 45 -16.82 10.72 16.52
C ILE A 45 -17.12 12.15 16.03
N GLN A 46 -18.13 12.80 16.62
CA GLN A 46 -18.51 14.18 16.28
C GLN A 46 -17.39 15.18 16.56
N THR A 47 -16.74 15.09 17.72
CA THR A 47 -15.63 15.98 18.08
C THR A 47 -14.45 15.80 17.12
N LEU A 48 -14.13 14.56 16.76
CA LEU A 48 -13.05 14.23 15.82
C LEU A 48 -13.35 14.70 14.40
N SER A 49 -14.60 14.56 13.94
CA SER A 49 -15.01 14.95 12.58
C SER A 49 -15.04 16.47 12.36
N GLN A 50 -15.29 17.24 13.43
CA GLN A 50 -15.27 18.71 13.39
C GLN A 50 -13.84 19.30 13.38
N ASN A 51 -12.83 18.52 13.74
CA ASN A 51 -11.45 18.99 13.87
C ASN A 51 -10.45 18.13 13.05
N PRO A 52 -10.68 17.89 11.74
CA PRO A 52 -9.87 16.95 10.95
C PRO A 52 -8.43 17.42 10.75
N GLN A 53 -8.18 18.71 10.96
CA GLN A 53 -6.88 19.37 10.82
C GLN A 53 -5.91 19.05 11.96
N LEU A 54 -6.43 18.75 13.15
CA LEU A 54 -5.61 18.49 14.32
C LEU A 54 -5.13 17.04 14.27
N HIS A 55 -3.83 16.85 14.04
CA HIS A 55 -3.19 15.54 14.15
C HIS A 55 -3.91 14.43 13.35
N SER A 56 -4.15 14.69 12.07
CA SER A 56 -4.91 13.84 11.15
C SER A 56 -4.62 12.34 11.25
N ASN A 57 -3.35 11.93 11.43
CA ASN A 57 -2.98 10.53 11.64
C ASN A 57 -3.68 9.90 12.85
N HIS A 58 -3.72 10.60 13.99
CA HIS A 58 -4.33 10.10 15.22
C HIS A 58 -5.85 10.09 15.11
N VAL A 59 -6.44 11.13 14.52
CA VAL A 59 -7.88 11.18 14.24
C VAL A 59 -8.31 9.98 13.39
N ILE A 60 -7.64 9.76 12.26
CA ILE A 60 -7.97 8.66 11.34
C ILE A 60 -7.73 7.30 12.00
N THR A 61 -6.68 7.15 12.81
CA THR A 61 -6.41 5.91 13.55
C THR A 61 -7.53 5.63 14.56
N LEU A 62 -7.96 6.61 15.34
CA LEU A 62 -9.05 6.44 16.31
C LEU A 62 -10.38 6.12 15.61
N LEU A 63 -10.68 6.79 14.49
CA LEU A 63 -11.86 6.50 13.69
C LEU A 63 -11.83 5.04 13.20
N SER A 64 -10.69 4.58 12.67
CA SER A 64 -10.49 3.18 12.29
C SER A 64 -10.68 2.23 13.48
N GLU A 65 -10.13 2.55 14.65
CA GLU A 65 -10.29 1.73 15.86
C GLU A 65 -11.77 1.66 16.29
N ILE A 66 -12.53 2.76 16.19
CA ILE A 66 -13.97 2.77 16.47
C ILE A 66 -14.70 1.79 15.54
N SER A 67 -14.43 1.82 14.22
CA SER A 67 -15.10 0.90 13.28
C SER A 67 -14.77 -0.59 13.57
N LEU A 68 -13.55 -0.87 14.02
CA LEU A 68 -13.10 -2.22 14.35
C LEU A 68 -13.61 -2.73 15.71
N VAL A 69 -13.69 -1.87 16.72
CA VAL A 69 -14.10 -2.27 18.09
C VAL A 69 -15.62 -2.15 18.27
N ARG A 70 -16.25 -1.19 17.58
CA ARG A 70 -17.68 -0.87 17.68
C ARG A 70 -18.32 -0.91 16.30
N HIS A 71 -18.48 -2.12 15.77
CA HIS A 71 -18.94 -2.35 14.39
C HIS A 71 -20.22 -1.60 13.99
N HIS A 72 -21.13 -1.35 14.93
CA HIS A 72 -22.35 -0.58 14.64
C HIS A 72 -22.10 0.90 14.27
N PHE A 73 -20.92 1.46 14.60
CA PHE A 73 -20.47 2.78 14.14
C PHE A 73 -19.71 2.76 12.81
N SER A 74 -19.51 1.59 12.20
CA SER A 74 -18.72 1.46 10.96
C SER A 74 -19.25 2.37 9.85
N ALA A 75 -20.57 2.42 9.62
CA ALA A 75 -21.17 3.31 8.63
C ALA A 75 -20.91 4.80 8.89
N THR A 76 -21.04 5.23 10.16
CA THR A 76 -20.76 6.61 10.57
C THR A 76 -19.28 6.97 10.38
N VAL A 77 -18.38 6.09 10.78
CA VAL A 77 -16.94 6.26 10.60
C VAL A 77 -16.58 6.35 9.11
N THR A 78 -17.12 5.45 8.29
CA THR A 78 -16.91 5.46 6.84
C THR A 78 -17.37 6.78 6.23
N ALA A 79 -18.53 7.30 6.63
CA ALA A 79 -19.01 8.60 6.16
C ALA A 79 -18.05 9.75 6.54
N VAL A 80 -17.53 9.76 7.77
CA VAL A 80 -16.55 10.76 8.22
C VAL A 80 -15.25 10.67 7.44
N LEU A 81 -14.69 9.46 7.28
CA LEU A 81 -13.45 9.26 6.53
C LEU A 81 -13.61 9.65 5.05
N ARG A 82 -14.77 9.41 4.44
CA ARG A 82 -15.09 9.89 3.09
C ARG A 82 -15.08 11.42 3.05
N SER A 83 -15.77 12.07 3.98
CA SER A 83 -15.77 13.54 4.07
C SER A 83 -14.35 14.11 4.20
N ILE A 84 -13.49 13.51 5.02
CA ILE A 84 -12.08 13.91 5.16
C ILE A 84 -11.31 13.72 3.85
N SER A 85 -11.56 12.62 3.13
CA SER A 85 -10.85 12.29 1.88
C SER A 85 -11.23 13.24 0.73
N PHE A 86 -12.52 13.54 0.59
CA PHE A 86 -13.06 14.28 -0.56
C PHE A 86 -13.15 15.80 -0.36
N ASN A 87 -13.05 16.33 0.86
CA ASN A 87 -12.99 17.77 1.13
C ASN A 87 -11.60 18.39 0.88
N HIS A 88 -10.90 17.90 -0.16
CA HIS A 88 -9.57 18.35 -0.58
C HIS A 88 -9.72 19.59 -1.47
N PRO A 89 -9.79 20.78 -0.87
CA PRO A 89 -8.57 21.54 -0.59
C PRO A 89 -8.41 21.95 0.89
N ASP A 90 -9.45 21.82 1.70
CA ASP A 90 -9.45 22.29 3.08
C ASP A 90 -8.64 21.35 3.99
N VAL A 91 -8.44 20.10 3.56
CA VAL A 91 -7.73 19.05 4.28
C VAL A 91 -6.32 18.82 3.69
N PRO A 92 -5.26 18.72 4.53
CA PRO A 92 -3.91 18.41 4.07
C PRO A 92 -3.87 17.12 3.25
N PRO A 93 -3.12 17.05 2.13
CA PRO A 93 -3.06 15.86 1.28
C PRO A 93 -2.71 14.57 2.03
N ARG A 94 -1.89 14.68 3.08
CA ARG A 94 -1.53 13.55 3.96
C ARG A 94 -2.74 12.99 4.71
N ALA A 95 -3.61 13.86 5.21
CA ALA A 95 -4.82 13.46 5.92
C ALA A 95 -5.81 12.80 4.96
N ALA A 96 -6.04 13.42 3.78
CA ALA A 96 -6.91 12.87 2.75
C ALA A 96 -6.44 11.47 2.30
N ALA A 97 -5.14 11.31 2.02
CA ALA A 97 -4.58 10.02 1.61
C ALA A 97 -4.65 8.94 2.68
N LEU A 98 -4.44 9.30 3.96
CA LEU A 98 -4.57 8.35 5.07
C LEU A 98 -6.02 7.94 5.27
N ALA A 99 -6.97 8.86 5.17
CA ALA A 99 -8.40 8.55 5.29
C ALA A 99 -8.82 7.63 4.14
N LEU A 100 -8.37 7.92 2.92
CA LEU A 100 -8.61 7.11 1.74
C LEU A 100 -7.99 5.70 1.86
N SER A 101 -6.75 5.58 2.30
CA SER A 101 -6.08 4.28 2.53
C SER A 101 -6.75 3.47 3.65
N THR A 102 -7.29 4.15 4.65
CA THR A 102 -8.02 3.51 5.76
C THR A 102 -9.37 2.98 5.27
N LEU A 103 -10.10 3.74 4.44
CA LEU A 103 -11.37 3.31 3.85
C LEU A 103 -11.24 1.99 3.08
N VAL A 104 -10.19 1.84 2.25
CA VAL A 104 -9.97 0.59 1.49
C VAL A 104 -9.44 -0.56 2.33
N SER A 105 -9.06 -0.31 3.59
CA SER A 105 -8.61 -1.34 4.53
C SER A 105 -9.69 -1.77 5.51
N LEU A 106 -10.75 -0.99 5.65
CA LEU A 106 -11.88 -1.31 6.53
C LEU A 106 -12.84 -2.29 5.85
N PRO A 107 -13.49 -3.18 6.62
CA PRO A 107 -14.61 -3.97 6.11
C PRO A 107 -15.73 -3.06 5.58
N PRO A 108 -16.41 -3.43 4.48
CA PRO A 108 -17.54 -2.66 3.99
C PRO A 108 -18.61 -2.52 5.08
N ALA A 109 -19.11 -1.30 5.28
CA ALA A 109 -20.14 -1.03 6.27
C ALA A 109 -21.53 -1.50 5.82
N SER A 110 -21.76 -1.58 4.50
CA SER A 110 -22.97 -2.12 3.88
C SER A 110 -22.71 -2.58 2.44
N ASP A 111 -23.55 -3.47 1.90
CA ASP A 111 -23.53 -3.88 0.48
C ASP A 111 -23.83 -2.71 -0.49
N SER A 112 -24.44 -1.63 0.03
CA SER A 112 -24.85 -0.43 -0.71
C SER A 112 -23.72 0.59 -0.91
N ASP A 113 -22.53 0.37 -0.33
CA ASP A 113 -21.36 1.24 -0.46
C ASP A 113 -20.58 1.07 -1.78
N LEU A 114 -21.06 0.19 -2.67
CA LEU A 114 -20.47 -0.20 -3.96
C LEU A 114 -20.98 0.63 -5.16
N ILE A 115 -21.42 1.87 -4.94
CA ILE A 115 -22.01 2.70 -6.01
C ILE A 115 -20.93 3.10 -7.05
N PRO A 116 -21.18 2.98 -8.37
CA PRO A 116 -20.24 3.36 -9.43
C PRO A 116 -19.71 4.81 -9.36
N ALA A 117 -20.52 5.76 -8.86
CA ALA A 117 -20.08 7.14 -8.65
C ALA A 117 -18.98 7.28 -7.60
N TYR A 118 -18.91 6.35 -6.63
CA TYR A 118 -17.82 6.28 -5.65
C TYR A 118 -16.52 5.82 -6.30
N SER A 119 -16.60 4.90 -7.28
CA SER A 119 -15.46 4.40 -8.04
C SER A 119 -14.74 5.51 -8.82
N GLU A 120 -15.48 6.29 -9.62
CA GLU A 120 -14.90 7.36 -10.45
C GLU A 120 -14.32 8.51 -9.61
N MET A 121 -15.02 8.92 -8.54
CA MET A 121 -14.54 9.95 -7.62
C MET A 121 -13.28 9.49 -6.86
N THR A 122 -13.22 8.20 -6.51
CA THR A 122 -12.06 7.57 -5.86
C THR A 122 -10.86 7.50 -6.81
N GLU A 123 -11.08 7.16 -8.09
CA GLU A 123 -10.02 7.15 -9.11
C GLU A 123 -9.40 8.55 -9.29
N GLY A 124 -10.24 9.59 -9.47
CA GLY A 124 -9.75 10.96 -9.62
C GLY A 124 -8.96 11.46 -8.39
N LEU A 125 -9.47 11.20 -7.19
CA LEU A 125 -8.79 11.56 -5.94
C LEU A 125 -7.48 10.78 -5.76
N PHE A 126 -7.47 9.47 -6.05
CA PHE A 126 -6.27 8.63 -6.02
C PHE A 126 -5.19 9.22 -6.91
N LEU A 127 -5.52 9.57 -8.16
CA LEU A 127 -4.58 10.15 -9.11
C LEU A 127 -4.05 11.50 -8.61
N SER A 128 -4.95 12.39 -8.17
CA SER A 128 -4.59 13.71 -7.64
C SER A 128 -3.58 13.61 -6.48
N LEU A 129 -3.84 12.71 -5.52
CA LEU A 129 -2.95 12.51 -4.37
C LEU A 129 -1.64 11.81 -4.75
N CYS A 130 -1.69 10.81 -5.63
CA CYS A 130 -0.50 10.10 -6.13
C CYS A 130 0.48 11.05 -6.83
N PHE A 131 -0.01 11.93 -7.71
CA PHE A 131 0.80 12.90 -8.44
C PHE A 131 1.10 14.18 -7.65
N GLY A 132 0.62 14.28 -6.41
CA GLY A 132 0.96 15.35 -5.49
C GLY A 132 2.43 15.35 -5.05
N SER A 133 2.84 16.42 -4.38
CA SER A 133 4.23 16.62 -3.92
C SER A 133 4.67 15.71 -2.76
N SER A 134 3.72 15.07 -2.07
CA SER A 134 3.99 14.30 -0.85
C SER A 134 4.45 12.87 -1.16
N VAL A 135 5.76 12.62 -1.03
CA VAL A 135 6.38 11.30 -1.23
C VAL A 135 5.75 10.21 -0.34
N PRO A 136 5.53 10.44 0.98
CA PRO A 136 4.94 9.40 1.82
C PRO A 136 3.51 9.04 1.42
N VAL A 137 2.75 10.02 0.92
CA VAL A 137 1.38 9.80 0.43
C VAL A 137 1.41 8.94 -0.82
N ARG A 138 2.19 9.34 -1.81
CA ARG A 138 2.34 8.57 -3.05
C ARG A 138 2.81 7.15 -2.77
N HIS A 139 3.87 6.97 -1.98
CA HIS A 139 4.37 5.64 -1.64
C HIS A 139 3.29 4.77 -1.00
N ARG A 140 2.52 5.32 -0.04
CA ARG A 140 1.43 4.58 0.61
C ARG A 140 0.33 4.18 -0.37
N LEU A 141 -0.11 5.11 -1.22
CA LEU A 141 -1.16 4.84 -2.21
C LEU A 141 -0.74 3.77 -3.22
N LEU A 142 0.53 3.73 -3.61
CA LEU A 142 1.04 2.67 -4.51
C LEU A 142 1.05 1.29 -3.85
N LEU A 143 1.34 1.20 -2.55
CA LEU A 143 1.27 -0.07 -1.81
C LEU A 143 -0.17 -0.60 -1.69
N ASP A 144 -1.13 0.31 -1.53
CA ASP A 144 -2.55 -0.02 -1.39
C ASP A 144 -3.30 -0.02 -2.74
N ALA A 145 -2.61 0.26 -3.86
CA ALA A 145 -3.16 0.50 -5.20
C ALA A 145 -4.18 -0.56 -5.64
N GLU A 146 -3.88 -1.83 -5.38
CA GLU A 146 -4.70 -2.98 -5.74
C GLU A 146 -6.06 -3.06 -5.02
N ARG A 147 -6.19 -2.34 -3.90
CA ARG A 147 -7.41 -2.26 -3.09
C ARG A 147 -8.33 -1.13 -3.51
N PHE A 148 -7.81 -0.17 -4.28
CA PHE A 148 -8.63 0.88 -4.86
C PHE A 148 -9.32 0.34 -6.11
N ASP A 149 -10.54 0.82 -6.33
CA ASP A 149 -11.29 0.55 -7.56
C ASP A 149 -10.80 1.48 -8.70
N VAL A 150 -9.52 1.36 -9.03
CA VAL A 150 -8.89 2.10 -10.14
C VAL A 150 -8.74 1.16 -11.32
N ARG A 151 -9.08 1.66 -12.52
CA ARG A 151 -9.00 0.84 -13.74
C ARG A 151 -7.58 0.28 -13.92
N PRO A 152 -7.43 -1.02 -14.25
CA PRO A 152 -6.11 -1.63 -14.41
C PRO A 152 -5.21 -0.92 -15.43
N SER A 153 -5.76 -0.39 -16.54
CA SER A 153 -5.01 0.37 -17.54
C SER A 153 -4.43 1.67 -17.00
N ILE A 154 -5.12 2.31 -16.05
CA ILE A 154 -4.65 3.50 -15.35
C ILE A 154 -3.57 3.12 -14.34
N LEU A 155 -3.80 2.08 -13.52
CA LEU A 155 -2.79 1.59 -12.59
C LEU A 155 -1.49 1.21 -13.31
N LEU A 156 -1.58 0.55 -14.46
CA LEU A 156 -0.43 0.25 -15.31
C LEU A 156 0.35 1.52 -15.66
N THR A 157 -0.34 2.54 -16.17
CA THR A 157 0.28 3.82 -16.57
C THR A 157 0.90 4.54 -15.37
N VAL A 158 0.19 4.56 -14.24
CA VAL A 158 0.65 5.15 -12.98
C VAL A 158 1.92 4.47 -12.48
N PHE A 159 1.94 3.14 -12.40
CA PHE A 159 3.12 2.42 -11.96
C PHE A 159 4.29 2.59 -12.93
N LEU A 160 4.07 2.46 -14.25
CA LEU A 160 5.12 2.70 -15.24
C LEU A 160 5.73 4.10 -15.09
N GLY A 161 4.91 5.13 -14.88
CA GLY A 161 5.37 6.49 -14.58
C GLY A 161 6.25 6.55 -13.32
N PHE A 162 5.80 5.93 -12.23
CA PHE A 162 6.51 5.95 -10.95
C PHE A 162 7.75 5.07 -10.87
N THR A 163 7.99 4.19 -11.84
CA THR A 163 9.33 3.57 -12.00
C THR A 163 10.43 4.59 -12.32
N LYS A 164 10.09 5.84 -12.63
CA LYS A 164 11.03 6.96 -12.85
C LYS A 164 11.09 7.95 -11.68
N ASP A 165 10.42 7.66 -10.57
CA ASP A 165 10.38 8.55 -9.42
C ASP A 165 11.79 8.73 -8.81
N PRO A 166 12.18 9.93 -8.35
CA PRO A 166 13.49 10.15 -7.73
C PRO A 166 13.71 9.32 -6.45
N TYR A 167 12.64 8.89 -5.76
CA TYR A 167 12.73 8.17 -4.50
C TYR A 167 12.65 6.64 -4.72
N PRO A 168 13.63 5.86 -4.23
CA PRO A 168 13.68 4.42 -4.49
C PRO A 168 12.50 3.63 -3.94
N TYR A 169 11.97 4.00 -2.77
CA TYR A 169 10.80 3.34 -2.20
C TYR A 169 9.56 3.47 -3.09
N VAL A 170 9.43 4.61 -3.81
CA VAL A 170 8.35 4.80 -4.78
C VAL A 170 8.59 3.94 -6.02
N ARG A 171 9.82 3.93 -6.57
CA ARG A 171 10.16 3.05 -7.70
C ARG A 171 9.92 1.59 -7.39
N LYS A 172 10.36 1.13 -6.21
CA LYS A 172 10.13 -0.23 -5.72
C LYS A 172 8.64 -0.55 -5.64
N ALA A 173 7.84 0.30 -4.99
CA ALA A 173 6.40 0.10 -4.86
C ALA A 173 5.70 0.06 -6.24
N ALA A 174 6.16 0.86 -7.19
CA ALA A 174 5.66 0.82 -8.57
C ALA A 174 6.00 -0.49 -9.30
N LEU A 175 7.23 -1.01 -9.15
CA LEU A 175 7.60 -2.31 -9.70
C LEU A 175 6.78 -3.45 -9.07
N ASP A 176 6.61 -3.42 -7.75
CA ASP A 176 5.77 -4.40 -7.04
C ASP A 176 4.30 -4.34 -7.51
N GLY A 177 3.77 -3.13 -7.75
CA GLY A 177 2.44 -2.94 -8.32
C GLY A 177 2.31 -3.50 -9.75
N LEU A 178 3.32 -3.31 -10.61
CA LEU A 178 3.33 -3.91 -11.95
C LEU A 178 3.36 -5.44 -11.90
N ILE A 179 4.09 -6.02 -10.95
CA ILE A 179 4.07 -7.48 -10.71
C ILE A 179 2.66 -7.94 -10.35
N GLY A 180 1.96 -7.20 -9.47
CA GLY A 180 0.58 -7.50 -9.08
C GLY A 180 -0.41 -7.48 -10.25
N LEU A 181 -0.17 -6.63 -11.25
CA LEU A 181 -1.01 -6.55 -12.45
C LEU A 181 -0.82 -7.72 -13.43
N CYS A 182 0.29 -8.47 -13.37
CA CYS A 182 0.55 -9.61 -14.27
C CYS A 182 -0.61 -10.61 -14.28
N ASN A 183 -1.17 -10.90 -13.11
CA ASN A 183 -2.20 -11.92 -12.93
C ASN A 183 -3.62 -11.41 -13.20
N ARG A 184 -3.79 -10.11 -13.49
CA ARG A 184 -5.12 -9.49 -13.63
C ARG A 184 -5.65 -9.48 -15.07
N VAL A 185 -5.00 -10.19 -16.00
CA VAL A 185 -5.51 -10.64 -17.33
C VAL A 185 -6.26 -9.57 -18.17
N VAL A 186 -5.93 -8.29 -18.04
CA VAL A 186 -6.46 -7.25 -18.96
C VAL A 186 -5.54 -7.04 -20.17
N PHE A 187 -4.29 -7.49 -20.08
CA PHE A 187 -3.26 -7.10 -21.04
C PHE A 187 -2.85 -8.27 -21.93
N LYS A 188 -3.52 -8.41 -23.07
CA LYS A 188 -3.10 -9.30 -24.16
C LYS A 188 -2.27 -8.61 -25.24
N ASP A 189 -2.02 -7.31 -25.07
CA ASP A 189 -1.20 -6.55 -25.99
C ASP A 189 0.27 -6.94 -25.82
N GLY A 190 0.83 -7.60 -26.83
CA GLY A 190 2.20 -8.08 -26.78
C GLY A 190 3.24 -6.96 -26.70
N GLY A 191 2.94 -5.79 -27.28
CA GLY A 191 3.78 -4.60 -27.17
C GLY A 191 3.89 -4.12 -25.73
N MET A 192 2.76 -4.05 -25.03
CA MET A 192 2.66 -3.64 -23.64
C MET A 192 3.35 -4.63 -22.69
N ILE A 193 3.16 -5.93 -22.90
CA ILE A 193 3.86 -6.99 -22.12
C ILE A 193 5.37 -6.84 -22.28
N LYS A 194 5.85 -6.72 -23.53
CA LYS A 194 7.28 -6.54 -23.82
C LYS A 194 7.79 -5.23 -23.24
N GLY A 195 7.02 -4.15 -23.30
CA GLY A 195 7.37 -2.87 -22.71
C GLY A 195 7.56 -2.96 -21.19
N CYS A 196 6.66 -3.64 -20.48
CA CYS A 196 6.79 -3.86 -19.04
C CYS A 196 8.02 -4.71 -18.70
N TYR A 197 8.22 -5.81 -19.44
CA TYR A 197 9.43 -6.64 -19.30
C TYR A 197 10.71 -5.83 -19.48
N LEU A 198 10.82 -5.07 -20.58
CA LEU A 198 11.99 -4.22 -20.86
C LEU A 198 12.20 -3.17 -19.79
N ARG A 199 11.12 -2.60 -19.24
CA ARG A 199 11.21 -1.67 -18.13
C ARG A 199 11.78 -2.33 -16.87
N GLY A 200 11.41 -3.56 -16.57
CA GLY A 200 12.05 -4.35 -15.51
C GLY A 200 13.55 -4.55 -15.76
N VAL A 201 13.94 -4.87 -17.00
CA VAL A 201 15.35 -5.06 -17.39
C VAL A 201 16.16 -3.78 -17.20
N GLU A 202 15.64 -2.62 -17.60
CA GLU A 202 16.29 -1.32 -17.37
C GLU A 202 16.58 -1.08 -15.88
N LEU A 203 15.65 -1.46 -15.01
CA LEU A 203 15.73 -1.24 -13.56
C LEU A 203 16.61 -2.28 -12.84
N LEU A 204 17.12 -3.31 -13.53
CA LEU A 204 18.18 -4.17 -12.99
C LEU A 204 19.48 -3.40 -12.73
N SER A 205 19.67 -2.25 -13.40
CA SER A 205 20.81 -1.36 -13.20
C SER A 205 20.51 -0.17 -12.28
N ASP A 206 19.40 -0.19 -11.53
CA ASP A 206 19.07 0.87 -10.57
C ASP A 206 20.15 0.99 -9.49
N THR A 207 20.42 2.22 -9.04
CA THR A 207 21.44 2.49 -8.02
C THR A 207 21.10 1.84 -6.67
N GLU A 208 19.82 1.57 -6.42
CA GLU A 208 19.32 1.14 -5.12
C GLU A 208 18.96 -0.34 -5.11
N ASP A 209 19.52 -1.09 -4.16
CA ASP A 209 19.40 -2.55 -4.04
C ASP A 209 17.94 -3.00 -3.97
N CYS A 210 17.12 -2.28 -3.20
CA CYS A 210 15.71 -2.63 -3.02
C CYS A 210 14.92 -2.54 -4.34
N VAL A 211 15.32 -1.63 -5.24
CA VAL A 211 14.70 -1.47 -6.56
C VAL A 211 15.18 -2.59 -7.48
N ARG A 212 16.49 -2.91 -7.48
CA ARG A 212 17.04 -4.04 -8.25
C ARG A 212 16.38 -5.37 -7.86
N CYS A 213 16.16 -5.61 -6.57
CA CYS A 213 15.46 -6.80 -6.09
C CYS A 213 14.01 -6.90 -6.64
N SER A 214 13.25 -5.81 -6.62
CA SER A 214 11.90 -5.80 -7.23
C SER A 214 11.97 -5.89 -8.76
N ALA A 215 13.01 -5.35 -9.40
CA ALA A 215 13.21 -5.45 -10.85
C ALA A 215 13.45 -6.90 -11.31
N VAL A 216 14.25 -7.68 -10.57
CA VAL A 216 14.43 -9.13 -10.83
C VAL A 216 13.08 -9.84 -10.82
N ARG A 217 12.26 -9.60 -9.78
CA ARG A 217 10.93 -10.20 -9.68
C ARG A 217 10.03 -9.77 -10.85
N MET A 218 10.11 -8.51 -11.26
CA MET A 218 9.34 -7.99 -12.40
C MET A 218 9.76 -8.66 -13.71
N VAL A 219 11.07 -8.77 -13.96
CA VAL A 219 11.61 -9.49 -15.13
C VAL A 219 11.14 -10.94 -15.12
N CYS A 220 11.16 -11.61 -13.96
CA CYS A 220 10.65 -12.97 -13.81
C CYS A 220 9.18 -13.11 -14.19
N GLU A 221 8.29 -12.30 -13.61
CA GLU A 221 6.84 -12.44 -13.83
C GLU A 221 6.41 -11.99 -15.22
N TRP A 222 6.88 -10.83 -15.69
CA TRP A 222 6.53 -10.35 -17.03
C TRP A 222 7.24 -11.14 -18.14
N GLY A 223 8.41 -11.71 -17.86
CA GLY A 223 9.13 -12.55 -18.82
C GLY A 223 8.40 -13.86 -19.14
N LYS A 224 7.69 -14.45 -18.16
CA LYS A 224 6.79 -15.59 -18.42
C LYS A 224 5.73 -15.23 -19.45
N LEU A 225 5.10 -14.06 -19.30
CA LEU A 225 4.10 -13.56 -20.25
C LEU A 225 4.70 -13.31 -21.63
N VAL A 226 5.94 -12.78 -21.73
CA VAL A 226 6.64 -12.60 -23.02
C VAL A 226 6.82 -13.94 -23.75
N VAL A 227 7.19 -15.00 -23.02
CA VAL A 227 7.34 -16.36 -23.59
C VAL A 227 6.00 -16.93 -24.03
N GLU A 228 4.93 -16.68 -23.27
CA GLU A 228 3.58 -17.15 -23.61
C GLU A 228 3.01 -16.52 -24.88
N ILE A 229 3.29 -15.22 -25.12
CA ILE A 229 2.80 -14.51 -26.32
C ILE A 229 3.67 -14.71 -27.55
N SER A 230 4.89 -15.22 -27.42
CA SER A 230 5.72 -15.56 -28.57
C SER A 230 5.20 -16.83 -29.22
N GLU A 231 4.40 -16.69 -30.28
CA GLU A 231 3.81 -17.81 -31.04
C GLU A 231 4.85 -18.65 -31.81
N ASP A 232 6.14 -18.32 -31.73
CA ASP A 232 7.18 -18.97 -32.53
C ASP A 232 7.99 -20.03 -31.78
N LYS A 233 8.15 -21.16 -32.45
CA LYS A 233 8.59 -22.46 -31.92
C LYS A 233 10.11 -22.51 -31.77
N SER A 234 10.56 -22.48 -30.53
CA SER A 234 11.80 -23.14 -30.11
C SER A 234 11.81 -23.19 -28.58
N LYS A 235 11.45 -24.35 -28.02
CA LYS A 235 11.56 -24.61 -26.56
C LYS A 235 12.98 -24.36 -26.01
N ARG A 236 13.96 -24.19 -26.89
CA ARG A 236 15.38 -23.96 -26.61
C ARG A 236 15.69 -22.47 -26.38
N ASP A 237 15.10 -21.57 -27.17
CA ASP A 237 15.32 -20.12 -27.00
C ASP A 237 14.56 -19.56 -25.78
N SER A 238 13.40 -20.13 -25.46
CA SER A 238 12.65 -19.82 -24.23
C SER A 238 13.37 -20.33 -22.97
N SER A 239 14.09 -21.46 -23.09
CA SER A 239 14.94 -22.03 -22.03
C SER A 239 16.16 -21.15 -21.78
N ASP A 240 16.79 -20.62 -22.83
CA ASP A 240 17.96 -19.75 -22.69
C ASP A 240 17.59 -18.38 -22.08
N ALA A 241 16.41 -17.85 -22.40
CA ALA A 241 15.86 -16.66 -21.74
C ALA A 241 15.60 -16.87 -20.24
N LEU A 242 15.01 -18.02 -19.87
CA LEU A 242 14.84 -18.45 -18.47
C LEU A 242 16.19 -18.71 -17.77
N TYR A 243 17.17 -19.27 -18.49
CA TYR A 243 18.51 -19.53 -17.97
C TYR A 243 19.26 -18.23 -17.66
N VAL A 244 19.13 -17.21 -18.51
CA VAL A 244 19.61 -15.84 -18.22
C VAL A 244 18.86 -15.23 -17.03
N GLN A 245 17.54 -15.43 -16.93
CA GLN A 245 16.70 -14.99 -15.81
C GLN A 245 17.15 -15.57 -14.46
N VAL A 246 17.42 -16.88 -14.41
CA VAL A 246 17.93 -17.57 -13.21
C VAL A 246 19.38 -17.19 -12.93
N SER A 247 20.21 -16.99 -13.96
CA SER A 247 21.62 -16.60 -13.80
C SER A 247 21.78 -15.18 -13.28
N ILE A 248 20.91 -14.24 -13.67
CA ILE A 248 20.88 -12.88 -13.12
C ILE A 248 20.40 -12.88 -11.66
N SER A 249 19.36 -13.66 -11.34
CA SER A 249 18.86 -13.84 -9.97
C SER A 249 19.93 -14.46 -9.05
N ALA A 250 20.65 -15.48 -9.54
CA ALA A 250 21.75 -16.12 -8.83
C ALA A 250 22.96 -15.17 -8.66
N ALA A 251 23.32 -14.39 -9.69
CA ALA A 251 24.43 -13.43 -9.61
C ALA A 251 24.14 -12.25 -8.66
N LEU A 252 22.87 -11.86 -8.49
CA LEU A 252 22.48 -10.80 -7.56
C LEU A 252 22.42 -11.28 -6.10
N ASN A 253 22.16 -12.56 -5.84
CA ASN A 253 22.31 -13.15 -4.51
C ASN A 253 23.77 -13.13 -3.99
N TRP A 254 24.76 -13.03 -4.89
CA TRP A 254 26.17 -12.84 -4.53
C TRP A 254 26.55 -11.39 -4.21
N LEU A 255 25.68 -10.42 -4.52
CA LEU A 255 25.89 -8.99 -4.25
C LEU A 255 25.22 -8.51 -2.96
N VAL A 256 24.46 -9.37 -2.27
CA VAL A 256 24.03 -9.14 -0.89
C VAL A 256 25.07 -9.78 0.02
N PRO A 257 25.81 -9.02 0.84
CA PRO A 257 26.69 -9.62 1.84
C PRO A 257 25.79 -10.38 2.82
N VAL A 258 25.91 -11.70 2.84
CA VAL A 258 25.41 -12.50 3.97
C VAL A 258 26.29 -12.11 5.15
N ASP A 259 25.70 -11.51 6.18
CA ASP A 259 26.36 -11.27 7.45
C ASP A 259 26.79 -12.63 8.02
N GLU A 260 28.09 -12.95 7.95
CA GLU A 260 28.70 -14.22 8.36
C GLU A 260 28.55 -14.52 9.87
N SER A 261 27.90 -13.64 10.64
CA SER A 261 27.72 -13.81 12.08
C SER A 261 26.65 -14.83 12.49
N SER A 262 25.88 -15.42 11.55
CA SER A 262 24.75 -16.31 11.88
C SER A 262 24.91 -17.79 11.49
N ILE A 263 26.06 -18.25 10.99
CA ILE A 263 26.27 -19.67 10.64
C ILE A 263 27.43 -20.28 11.44
N HIS A 264 27.28 -20.28 12.77
CA HIS A 264 27.97 -21.24 13.64
C HIS A 264 26.96 -22.00 14.50
N SER A 265 26.00 -22.67 13.87
CA SER A 265 25.50 -23.94 14.41
C SER A 265 24.80 -24.72 13.29
N ALA A 266 25.11 -26.02 13.24
CA ALA A 266 24.55 -27.03 12.34
C ALA A 266 25.06 -26.99 10.89
N VAL A 267 26.04 -27.84 10.58
CA VAL A 267 25.84 -29.11 9.84
C VAL A 267 27.21 -29.77 9.67
N THR A 268 27.40 -30.92 10.31
CA THR A 268 28.53 -31.84 10.08
C THR A 268 28.38 -32.56 8.73
N PRO A 269 29.47 -32.82 7.98
CA PRO A 269 29.42 -33.46 6.67
C PRO A 269 29.42 -34.99 6.79
N ALA A 270 28.34 -35.64 6.37
CA ALA A 270 28.36 -37.06 6.05
C ALA A 270 27.38 -37.37 4.91
N GLY A 271 27.94 -37.86 3.80
CA GLY A 271 27.21 -38.65 2.81
C GLY A 271 26.69 -37.87 1.60
N LEU A 272 27.46 -37.90 0.51
CA LEU A 272 27.03 -38.43 -0.78
C LEU A 272 28.19 -38.32 -1.78
N ALA A 273 29.10 -39.28 -1.67
CA ALA A 273 29.93 -39.68 -2.78
C ALA A 273 29.08 -40.56 -3.72
N GLY A 274 29.17 -40.28 -5.02
CA GLY A 274 28.72 -41.18 -6.08
C GLY A 274 27.51 -40.67 -6.85
N ILE A 275 27.75 -40.15 -8.05
CA ILE A 275 27.45 -40.85 -9.31
C ILE A 275 28.08 -40.00 -10.44
N VAL A 276 29.21 -40.46 -10.93
CA VAL A 276 29.73 -40.17 -12.27
C VAL A 276 29.74 -41.52 -12.99
N LYS A 277 28.95 -41.64 -14.05
CA LYS A 277 29.26 -42.40 -15.26
C LYS A 277 28.40 -41.89 -16.40
#